data_AF-A0AAW4EMI8-F1
#
_entry.id   AF-A0AAW4EMI8-F1
#
_cell.length_a   1.000
_cell.length_b   1.000
_cell.length_c   1.000
_cell.angle_alpha   90.00
_cell.angle_beta   90.00
_cell.angle_gamma   90.00
#
_symmetry.space_group_name_H-M   'P 1'
#
loop_
_entity.id
_entity.type
_entity.pdbx_description
1 polymer ?
#
loop_
_entity_poly.entity_id
_entity_poly.type
_entity_poly.pdbx_seq_one_letter_code
_entity_poly.pdbx_strand_id
1 'polypeptide(L)'
;MDIRTRALIARLSFAFVALVVPMTSVAHGGGLDKNGCHTNRKTGDYHCHRGAPVAAPRNVQPARNNLTPSPAGRSRPFANCAEARAAGAAPVRRGDPGYGPHLDRDNDGVGCEPYRGRR
;
A
#
# COMPACT_ATOMS: atom_id res chain seq x y z
N MET A 1 45.12 37.45 -20.93
CA MET A 1 43.81 37.13 -20.32
C MET A 1 43.89 37.38 -18.83
N ASP A 2 43.33 38.49 -18.36
CA ASP A 2 43.43 38.94 -16.97
C ASP A 2 42.75 38.01 -15.96
N ILE A 3 43.24 38.06 -14.72
CA ILE A 3 42.68 37.30 -13.59
C ILE A 3 41.17 37.56 -13.42
N ARG A 4 40.74 38.81 -13.71
CA ARG A 4 39.33 39.22 -13.63
C ARG A 4 38.47 38.57 -14.70
N THR A 5 38.97 38.42 -15.93
CA THR A 5 38.23 37.76 -17.01
C THR A 5 38.19 36.24 -16.79
N ARG A 6 39.24 35.64 -16.25
CA ARG A 6 39.24 34.22 -15.85
C ARG A 6 38.25 33.91 -14.73
N ALA A 7 38.16 34.79 -13.71
CA ALA A 7 37.20 34.65 -12.62
C ALA A 7 35.75 34.83 -13.09
N LEU A 8 35.50 35.76 -14.02
CA LEU A 8 34.17 35.99 -14.57
C LEU A 8 33.70 34.80 -15.43
N ILE A 9 34.58 34.29 -16.29
CA ILE A 9 34.30 33.09 -17.11
C ILE A 9 34.04 31.89 -16.20
N ALA A 10 34.88 31.63 -15.20
CA ALA A 10 34.69 30.51 -14.27
C ALA A 10 33.35 30.59 -13.51
N ARG A 11 32.92 31.79 -13.08
CA ARG A 11 31.63 32.00 -12.43
C ARG A 11 30.46 31.78 -13.38
N LEU A 12 30.54 32.26 -14.61
CA LEU A 12 29.51 32.04 -15.64
C LEU A 12 29.41 30.57 -16.03
N SER A 13 30.54 29.87 -16.17
CA SER A 13 30.58 28.43 -16.44
C SER A 13 29.97 27.62 -15.30
N PHE A 14 30.31 27.94 -14.04
CA PHE A 14 29.76 27.26 -12.87
C PHE A 14 28.25 27.49 -12.71
N ALA A 15 27.79 28.74 -12.93
CA ALA A 15 26.38 29.08 -12.90
C ALA A 15 25.58 28.39 -14.02
N PHE A 16 26.15 28.29 -15.24
CA PHE A 16 25.52 27.59 -16.35
C PHE A 16 25.38 26.10 -16.06
N VAL A 17 26.44 25.43 -15.60
CA VAL A 17 26.40 24.00 -15.23
C VAL A 17 25.36 23.73 -14.14
N ALA A 18 25.26 24.58 -13.12
CA ALA A 18 24.25 24.43 -12.06
C ALA A 18 22.80 24.55 -12.57
N LEU A 19 22.57 25.32 -13.64
CA LEU A 19 21.23 25.56 -14.19
C LEU A 19 20.71 24.40 -15.06
N VAL A 20 21.59 23.60 -15.67
CA VAL A 20 21.19 22.47 -16.55
C VAL A 20 21.08 21.13 -15.82
N VAL A 21 21.57 21.01 -14.58
CA VAL A 21 21.72 19.71 -13.88
C VAL A 21 20.46 19.09 -13.24
N PRO A 22 19.32 19.76 -12.94
CA PRO A 22 18.29 19.11 -12.10
C PRO A 22 17.29 18.17 -12.83
N MET A 23 17.51 17.72 -14.07
CA MET A 23 16.47 16.99 -14.83
C MET A 23 16.54 15.45 -14.86
N THR A 24 17.47 14.80 -14.15
CA THR A 24 17.56 13.32 -14.17
C THR A 24 16.81 12.68 -13.00
N SER A 25 15.48 12.80 -13.00
CA SER A 25 14.63 12.06 -12.07
C SER A 25 14.52 10.59 -12.48
N VAL A 26 15.32 9.73 -11.84
CA VAL A 26 15.27 8.28 -12.02
C VAL A 26 13.96 7.77 -11.42
N ALA A 27 12.97 7.54 -12.28
CA ALA A 27 11.73 6.86 -11.91
C ALA A 27 12.06 5.39 -11.61
N HIS A 28 12.11 5.04 -10.32
CA HIS A 28 12.23 3.65 -9.90
C HIS A 28 10.85 3.02 -9.97
N GLY A 29 10.71 1.94 -10.75
CA GLY A 29 9.49 1.16 -10.79
C GLY A 29 9.19 0.61 -9.39
N GLY A 30 7.99 0.90 -8.87
CA GLY A 30 7.47 0.19 -7.69
C GLY A 30 7.38 -1.27 -8.07
N GLY A 31 8.33 -2.06 -7.57
CA GLY A 31 8.46 -3.47 -7.91
C GLY A 31 7.13 -4.19 -7.72
N LEU A 32 6.70 -4.91 -8.75
CA LEU A 32 5.63 -5.87 -8.62
C LEU A 32 6.15 -7.04 -7.77
N ASP A 33 5.27 -7.68 -7.00
CA ASP A 33 5.63 -8.89 -6.29
C ASP A 33 5.85 -10.06 -7.28
N LYS A 34 6.19 -11.24 -6.72
CA LYS A 34 6.36 -12.48 -7.50
C LYS A 34 5.14 -12.85 -8.36
N ASN A 35 3.97 -12.28 -8.09
CA ASN A 35 2.73 -12.53 -8.83
C ASN A 35 2.45 -11.44 -9.88
N GLY A 36 3.28 -10.39 -9.99
CA GLY A 36 3.06 -9.31 -10.93
C GLY A 36 2.06 -8.25 -10.44
N CYS A 37 1.92 -8.11 -9.11
CA CYS A 37 0.93 -7.22 -8.49
C CYS A 37 1.57 -6.26 -7.47
N HIS A 38 0.85 -5.20 -7.10
CA HIS A 38 1.30 -4.29 -6.05
C HIS A 38 0.15 -3.65 -5.25
N THR A 39 0.46 -3.24 -4.01
CA THR A 39 -0.47 -2.53 -3.12
C THR A 39 -0.20 -1.03 -3.15
N ASN A 40 -1.24 -0.23 -3.42
CA ASN A 40 -1.19 1.22 -3.30
C ASN A 40 -1.20 1.61 -1.81
N ARG A 41 -0.10 2.22 -1.35
CA ARG A 41 0.04 2.63 0.05
C ARG A 41 -1.00 3.66 0.51
N LYS A 42 -1.55 4.48 -0.39
CA LYS A 42 -2.52 5.52 -0.04
C LYS A 42 -3.94 4.98 0.14
N THR A 43 -4.29 3.95 -0.61
CA THR A 43 -5.66 3.40 -0.63
C THR A 43 -5.75 2.01 -0.01
N GLY A 44 -4.62 1.33 0.19
CA GLY A 44 -4.57 -0.08 0.57
C GLY A 44 -4.91 -1.04 -0.58
N ASP A 45 -5.17 -0.54 -1.78
CA ASP A 45 -5.70 -1.32 -2.90
C ASP A 45 -4.61 -2.15 -3.60
N TYR A 46 -4.81 -3.46 -3.73
CA TYR A 46 -3.87 -4.39 -4.37
C TYR A 46 -4.33 -4.70 -5.79
N HIS A 47 -3.52 -4.30 -6.77
CA HIS A 47 -3.85 -4.47 -8.18
C HIS A 47 -2.70 -5.10 -8.97
N CYS A 48 -3.06 -5.91 -9.97
CA CYS A 48 -2.15 -6.74 -10.75
C CYS A 48 -2.02 -6.20 -12.18
N HIS A 49 -0.79 -6.19 -12.71
CA HIS A 49 -0.49 -5.66 -14.06
C HIS A 49 -0.12 -6.74 -15.07
N ARG A 50 0.12 -7.99 -14.63
CA ARG A 50 0.45 -9.10 -15.53
C ARG A 50 -0.73 -10.07 -15.65
N GLY A 51 -1.66 -9.72 -16.54
CA GLY A 51 -2.80 -10.54 -16.94
C GLY A 51 -3.47 -9.91 -18.17
N ALA A 52 -3.98 -10.74 -19.09
CA ALA A 52 -4.68 -10.34 -20.30
C ALA A 52 -5.73 -9.22 -20.06
N PRO A 53 -6.10 -8.41 -21.08
CA PRO A 53 -6.91 -7.21 -20.87
C PRO A 53 -8.28 -7.59 -20.31
N VAL A 54 -8.43 -7.43 -19.00
CA VAL A 54 -9.74 -7.50 -18.38
C VAL A 54 -10.42 -6.18 -18.74
N ALA A 55 -11.54 -6.29 -19.44
CA ALA A 55 -12.33 -5.18 -19.92
C ALA A 55 -12.52 -4.09 -18.84
N ALA A 56 -12.64 -2.86 -19.33
CA ALA A 56 -12.95 -1.61 -18.62
C ALA A 56 -13.95 -1.76 -17.44
N PRO A 57 -13.94 -0.81 -16.48
CA PRO A 57 -14.26 -1.06 -15.10
C PRO A 57 -15.72 -1.49 -14.94
N ARG A 58 -15.93 -2.70 -14.42
CA ARG A 58 -17.19 -2.96 -13.72
C ARG A 58 -17.14 -2.12 -12.45
N ASN A 59 -18.05 -1.16 -12.37
CA ASN A 59 -18.44 -0.53 -11.12
C ASN A 59 -18.71 -1.64 -10.10
N VAL A 60 -17.78 -1.88 -9.17
CA VAL A 60 -17.93 -2.89 -8.11
C VAL A 60 -18.75 -2.24 -7.01
N GLN A 61 -20.07 -2.29 -7.18
CA GLN A 61 -20.99 -2.31 -6.06
C GLN A 61 -20.64 -3.54 -5.19
N PRO A 62 -20.51 -3.43 -3.86
CA PRO A 62 -20.05 -4.54 -3.03
C PRO A 62 -21.20 -5.49 -2.78
N ALA A 63 -21.26 -6.60 -3.51
CA ALA A 63 -22.08 -7.73 -3.10
C ALA A 63 -21.46 -9.04 -3.56
N ARG A 64 -21.08 -9.83 -2.54
CA ARG A 64 -21.02 -11.30 -2.50
C ARG A 64 -20.13 -11.98 -3.54
N ASN A 65 -19.08 -12.64 -3.05
CA ASN A 65 -18.78 -14.03 -3.37
C ASN A 65 -17.89 -14.65 -2.26
N ASN A 66 -18.57 -15.23 -1.26
CA ASN A 66 -18.27 -16.55 -0.66
C ASN A 66 -17.43 -17.45 -1.62
N LEU A 67 -16.39 -18.23 -1.29
CA LEU A 67 -16.04 -19.00 -0.10
C LEU A 67 -14.51 -19.25 -0.07
N THR A 68 -13.84 -18.84 1.00
CA THR A 68 -13.20 -19.86 1.84
C THR A 68 -14.09 -19.99 3.06
N PRO A 69 -14.19 -21.17 3.70
CA PRO A 69 -14.81 -21.23 5.01
C PRO A 69 -13.98 -20.31 5.92
N SER A 70 -14.43 -19.06 6.11
CA SER A 70 -14.31 -18.44 7.42
C SER A 70 -14.74 -19.52 8.40
N PRO A 71 -14.01 -19.79 9.50
CA PRO A 71 -14.41 -20.78 10.48
C PRO A 71 -15.81 -20.41 11.03
N ALA A 72 -16.83 -20.79 10.28
CA ALA A 72 -18.23 -20.67 10.56
C ALA A 72 -18.45 -21.71 11.66
N GLY A 73 -18.54 -21.21 12.87
CA GLY A 73 -18.64 -22.05 14.06
C GLY A 73 -18.47 -21.26 15.34
N ARG A 74 -17.84 -20.07 15.29
CA ARG A 74 -17.81 -19.19 16.46
C ARG A 74 -18.90 -18.13 16.33
N SER A 75 -20.04 -18.39 16.98
CA SER A 75 -21.08 -17.37 17.25
C SER A 75 -20.63 -16.31 18.26
N ARG A 76 -19.38 -16.42 18.74
CA ARG A 76 -18.80 -15.54 19.75
C ARG A 76 -17.63 -14.78 19.12
N PRO A 77 -17.48 -13.49 19.44
CA PRO A 77 -16.32 -12.71 19.05
C PRO A 77 -15.02 -13.40 19.48
N PHE A 78 -13.95 -13.28 18.68
CA PHE A 78 -12.62 -13.72 19.11
C PHE A 78 -12.23 -13.01 20.41
N ALA A 79 -11.57 -13.68 21.34
CA ALA A 79 -11.11 -13.05 22.58
C ALA A 79 -10.05 -11.97 22.31
N ASN A 80 -9.22 -12.17 21.28
CA ASN A 80 -8.20 -11.23 20.86
C ASN A 80 -7.73 -11.49 19.42
N CYS A 81 -6.90 -10.59 18.90
CA CYS A 81 -6.38 -10.70 17.54
C CYS A 81 -5.33 -11.79 17.32
N ALA A 82 -4.70 -12.33 18.37
CA ALA A 82 -3.84 -13.50 18.21
C ALA A 82 -4.68 -14.73 17.89
N GLU A 83 -5.82 -14.90 18.56
CA GLU A 83 -6.79 -15.96 18.30
C GLU A 83 -7.38 -15.86 16.89
N ALA A 84 -7.78 -14.66 16.46
CA ALA A 84 -8.29 -14.42 15.11
C ALA A 84 -7.25 -14.77 14.03
N ARG A 85 -5.99 -14.41 14.23
CA ARG A 85 -4.89 -14.75 13.30
C ARG A 85 -4.54 -16.24 13.31
N ALA A 86 -4.50 -16.87 14.49
CA ALA A 86 -4.26 -18.31 14.62
C ALA A 86 -5.37 -19.12 13.94
N ALA A 87 -6.61 -18.61 13.95
CA ALA A 87 -7.74 -19.18 13.24
C ALA A 87 -7.78 -18.85 11.74
N GLY A 88 -6.81 -18.09 11.21
CA GLY A 88 -6.81 -17.63 9.82
C GLY A 88 -7.94 -16.67 9.45
N ALA A 89 -8.62 -16.10 10.44
CA ALA A 89 -9.80 -15.25 10.28
C ALA A 89 -9.49 -13.75 10.26
N ALA A 90 -8.23 -13.34 10.49
CA ALA A 90 -7.83 -11.94 10.44
C ALA A 90 -7.49 -11.50 9.01
N PRO A 91 -7.85 -10.26 8.61
CA PRO A 91 -8.59 -9.24 9.36
C PRO A 91 -10.08 -9.55 9.55
N VAL A 92 -10.64 -9.21 10.71
CA VAL A 92 -12.05 -9.49 11.09
C VAL A 92 -12.87 -8.22 10.91
N ARG A 93 -13.94 -8.23 10.12
CA ARG A 93 -14.70 -7.01 9.78
C ARG A 93 -15.98 -6.88 10.58
N ARG A 94 -16.43 -5.64 10.80
CA ARG A 94 -17.73 -5.38 11.43
C ARG A 94 -18.84 -6.11 10.69
N GLY A 95 -19.59 -6.95 11.41
CA GLY A 95 -20.63 -7.82 10.85
C GLY A 95 -20.22 -9.28 10.68
N ASP A 96 -18.92 -9.60 10.76
CA ASP A 96 -18.46 -10.99 10.83
C ASP A 96 -18.81 -11.61 12.18
N PRO A 97 -19.13 -12.92 12.23
CA PRO A 97 -19.50 -13.60 13.48
C PRO A 97 -18.38 -13.61 14.54
N GLY A 98 -17.13 -13.45 14.11
CA GLY A 98 -15.97 -13.32 14.99
C GLY A 98 -15.64 -11.89 15.41
N TYR A 99 -16.34 -10.87 14.89
CA TYR A 99 -16.04 -9.48 15.20
C TYR A 99 -16.50 -9.10 16.61
N GLY A 100 -15.62 -8.41 17.32
CA GLY A 100 -15.99 -7.65 18.51
C GLY A 100 -15.32 -6.28 18.45
N PRO A 101 -15.95 -5.21 18.95
CA PRO A 101 -15.36 -3.86 18.95
C PRO A 101 -13.96 -3.79 19.59
N HIS A 102 -13.66 -4.69 20.53
CA HIS A 102 -12.35 -4.79 21.17
C HIS A 102 -11.21 -5.26 20.25
N LEU A 103 -11.53 -5.77 19.07
CA LEU A 103 -10.56 -6.20 18.06
C LEU A 103 -10.14 -5.06 17.12
N ASP A 104 -10.90 -3.97 17.11
CA ASP A 104 -10.84 -2.84 16.20
C ASP A 104 -10.46 -1.59 17.02
N ARG A 105 -9.16 -1.42 17.24
CA ARG A 105 -8.62 -0.44 18.19
C ARG A 105 -8.94 1.00 17.79
N ASP A 106 -8.94 1.27 16.50
CA ASP A 106 -9.21 2.58 15.89
C ASP A 106 -10.67 2.75 15.43
N ASN A 107 -11.49 1.71 15.58
CA ASN A 107 -12.94 1.72 15.34
C ASN A 107 -13.34 2.00 13.88
N ASP A 108 -12.47 1.67 12.93
CA ASP A 108 -12.69 1.91 11.50
C ASP A 108 -13.57 0.82 10.84
N GLY A 109 -13.90 -0.24 11.57
CA GLY A 109 -14.68 -1.38 11.11
C GLY A 109 -13.84 -2.59 10.71
N VAL A 110 -12.51 -2.53 10.85
CA VAL A 110 -11.56 -3.60 10.51
C VAL A 110 -10.73 -3.97 11.74
N GLY A 111 -11.11 -5.07 12.39
CA GLY A 111 -10.38 -5.63 13.51
C GLY A 111 -9.16 -6.47 13.09
N CYS A 112 -8.16 -6.49 13.96
CA CYS A 112 -6.99 -7.37 13.86
C CYS A 112 -6.12 -7.17 12.61
N GLU A 113 -6.11 -5.95 12.09
CA GLU A 113 -5.24 -5.54 11.00
C GLU A 113 -3.77 -5.88 11.27
N PRO A 114 -2.98 -6.12 10.20
CA PRO A 114 -1.56 -6.35 10.29
C PRO A 114 -0.83 -5.04 10.65
N TYR A 115 -0.89 -4.63 11.91
CA TYR A 115 0.00 -3.61 12.46
C TYR A 115 1.42 -4.20 12.60
N ARG A 116 2.12 -4.33 11.47
CA ARG A 116 3.57 -4.53 11.45
C ARG A 116 4.23 -3.25 11.98
N GLY A 117 4.46 -3.22 13.29
CA GLY A 117 5.45 -2.33 13.92
C GLY A 117 4.98 -0.89 14.20
N ARG A 118 4.29 -0.68 15.32
CA ARG A 118 4.46 0.57 16.07
C ARG A 118 5.18 0.27 17.39
N ARG A 119 6.50 0.43 17.36
CA ARG A 119 7.31 1.03 18.42
C ARG A 119 8.18 2.07 17.75
#